data_AF-B1HZT0-F1
#
_entry.id   AF-B1HZT0-F1
#
_cell.length_a   1.000
_cell.length_b   1.000
_cell.length_c   1.000
_cell.angle_alpha   90.00
_cell.angle_beta   90.00
_cell.angle_gamma   90.00
#
_symmetry.space_group_name_H-M   'P 1'
#
loop_
_entity.id
_entity.type
_entity.pdbx_description
1 polymer ?
#
loop_
_entity_poly.entity_id
_entity_poly.type
_entity_poly.pdbx_seq_one_letter_code
_entity_poly.pdbx_strand_id
1 'polypeptide(L)' 'MQQAQLLTDKIDSSQQFAHDLKNAAQLSNKTEVEKLITSTGITTKFETNYTPDNFRIQLMDSACCRVTLILNW' A
#
# COMPACT_ATOMS: atom_id res chain seq x y z
N MET A 1 4.29 -10.78 -7.52
CA MET A 1 4.38 -9.62 -8.45
C MET A 1 3.00 -9.06 -8.78
N GLN A 2 2.02 -9.87 -9.19
CA GLN A 2 0.66 -9.40 -9.49
C GLN A 2 -0.02 -8.60 -8.36
N GLN A 3 0.20 -8.97 -7.10
CA GLN A 3 -0.33 -8.25 -5.93
C GLN A 3 0.20 -6.80 -5.83
N ALA A 4 1.46 -6.56 -6.24
CA ALA A 4 2.02 -5.22 -6.26
C ALA A 4 1.38 -4.36 -7.34
N GLN A 5 1.06 -4.96 -8.50
CA GLN A 5 0.38 -4.28 -9.61
C GLN A 5 -1.01 -3.79 -9.21
N LEU A 6 -1.78 -4.59 -8.46
CA LEU A 6 -3.11 -4.16 -7.97
C LEU A 6 -3.05 -2.82 -7.22
N LEU A 7 -2.02 -2.63 -6.38
CA LEU A 7 -1.84 -1.39 -5.65
C LEU A 7 -1.33 -0.26 -6.55
N THR A 8 -0.30 -0.50 -7.35
CA THR A 8 0.28 0.54 -8.21
C THR A 8 -0.71 1.02 -9.27
N ASP A 9 -1.48 0.11 -9.87
CA ASP A 9 -2.49 0.43 -10.87
C ASP A 9 -3.62 1.26 -10.25
N LYS A 10 -4.04 0.94 -9.02
CA LYS A 10 -5.08 1.70 -8.32
C LYS A 10 -4.62 3.11 -7.97
N ILE A 11 -3.35 3.27 -7.58
CA ILE A 11 -2.74 4.57 -7.30
C ILE A 11 -2.68 5.41 -8.57
N ASP A 12 -2.21 4.82 -9.68
CA ASP A 12 -2.09 5.51 -10.97
C ASP A 12 -3.46 5.89 -11.56
N SER A 13 -4.43 4.97 -11.47
CA SER A 13 -5.75 5.16 -12.08
C SER A 13 -6.72 6.01 -11.25
N SER A 14 -6.41 6.34 -10.00
CA SER A 14 -7.34 7.03 -9.10
C SER A 14 -6.64 8.03 -8.18
N GLN A 15 -6.69 9.30 -8.60
CA GLN A 15 -6.15 10.42 -7.81
C GLN A 15 -6.75 10.49 -6.39
N GLN A 16 -8.06 10.20 -6.26
CA GLN A 16 -8.73 10.17 -4.96
C GLN A 16 -8.15 9.08 -4.05
N PHE A 17 -7.94 7.87 -4.58
CA PHE A 17 -7.33 6.78 -3.81
C PHE A 17 -5.91 7.14 -3.37
N ALA A 18 -5.10 7.70 -4.27
CA ALA A 18 -3.73 8.12 -3.94
C ALA A 18 -3.72 9.19 -2.84
N HIS A 19 -4.62 10.17 -2.91
CA HIS A 19 -4.78 11.19 -1.89
C HIS A 19 -5.17 10.59 -0.54
N ASP A 20 -6.19 9.72 -0.51
CA ASP A 20 -6.70 9.14 0.74
C ASP A 20 -5.68 8.21 1.38
N LEU A 21 -4.94 7.44 0.58
CA LEU A 21 -3.83 6.61 1.06
C LEU A 21 -2.71 7.45 1.66
N LYS A 22 -2.28 8.52 0.98
CA LYS A 22 -1.26 9.46 1.50
C LYS A 22 -1.74 10.11 2.80
N ASN A 23 -2.96 10.63 2.84
CA ASN A 23 -3.52 11.29 4.01
C ASN A 23 -3.63 10.33 5.20
N ALA A 24 -4.16 9.11 5.00
CA ALA A 24 -4.26 8.11 6.04
C ALA A 24 -2.87 7.71 6.58
N ALA A 25 -1.87 7.57 5.70
CA ALA A 25 -0.49 7.30 6.08
C ALA A 25 0.13 8.43 6.90
N GLN A 26 -0.04 9.69 6.48
CA GLN A 26 0.48 10.88 7.18
C GLN A 26 -0.16 11.07 8.57
N LEU A 27 -1.45 10.73 8.71
CA LEU A 27 -2.15 10.73 9.99
C LEU A 27 -1.86 9.50 10.87
N SER A 28 -0.96 8.60 10.44
CA SER A 28 -0.67 7.33 11.11
C SER A 28 -1.92 6.46 11.36
N ASN A 29 -2.96 6.62 10.52
CA ASN A 29 -4.21 5.89 10.66
C ASN A 29 -4.09 4.50 10.01
N LYS A 30 -3.46 3.58 10.75
CA LYS A 30 -3.18 2.22 10.30
C LYS A 30 -4.42 1.48 9.79
N THR A 31 -5.55 1.59 10.50
CA THR A 31 -6.80 0.92 10.14
C THR A 31 -7.30 1.35 8.76
N GLU A 32 -7.27 2.66 8.48
CA GLU A 32 -7.73 3.15 7.17
C GLU A 32 -6.76 2.77 6.06
N VAL A 33 -5.45 2.80 6.32
CA VAL A 33 -4.45 2.35 5.34
C VAL A 33 -4.65 0.90 4.96
N GLU A 34 -4.82 0.01 5.94
CA GLU A 34 -5.04 -1.42 5.69
C GLU A 34 -6.34 -1.68 4.94
N LYS A 35 -7.41 -0.92 5.26
CA LYS A 35 -8.69 -0.97 4.56
C LYS A 35 -8.55 -0.53 3.10
N LEU A 36 -7.86 0.57 2.83
CA LEU A 36 -7.60 1.06 1.48
C LEU A 36 -6.80 0.06 0.66
N ILE A 37 -5.71 -0.49 1.21
CA ILE A 37 -4.89 -1.51 0.53
C ILE A 37 -5.72 -2.76 0.23
N THR A 38 -6.51 -3.25 1.20
CA THR A 38 -7.37 -4.42 0.99
C THR A 38 -8.44 -4.18 -0.08
N SER A 39 -8.94 -2.94 -0.20
CA SER A 39 -9.92 -2.57 -1.24
C SER A 39 -9.38 -2.67 -2.67
N THR A 40 -8.06 -2.76 -2.85
CA THR A 40 -7.43 -2.99 -4.16
C THR A 40 -7.53 -4.44 -4.63
N GLY A 41 -8.00 -5.35 -3.76
CA GLY A 41 -8.05 -6.79 -4.04
C GLY A 41 -6.77 -7.54 -3.66
N ILE A 42 -5.84 -6.90 -2.93
CA ILE A 42 -4.68 -7.59 -2.34
C ILE A 42 -5.17 -8.63 -1.33
N THR A 43 -4.71 -9.86 -1.49
CA THR A 43 -5.06 -11.02 -0.65
C THR A 43 -3.86 -11.62 0.08
N THR A 44 -2.65 -11.28 -0.34
CA THR A 44 -1.43 -11.71 0.36
C THR A 44 -1.25 -10.97 1.67
N LYS A 45 -0.57 -11.60 2.63
CA LYS A 45 -0.14 -10.90 3.85
C LYS A 45 0.75 -9.73 3.48
N PHE A 46 0.56 -8.62 4.18
CA PHE A 46 1.38 -7.44 3.99
C PHE A 46 1.67 -6.74 5.31
N GLU A 47 2.78 -6.02 5.34
CA GLU A 47 3.13 -5.10 6.41
C GLU A 47 3.29 -3.71 5.83
N THR A 48 2.97 -2.72 6.64
CA THR A 48 3.05 -1.32 6.25
C THR A 48 3.83 -0.50 7.27
N ASN A 49 4.63 0.43 6.76
CA ASN A 49 5.33 1.42 7.55
C ASN A 49 5.24 2.78 6.85
N TYR A 50 5.11 3.86 7.62
CA TYR A 50 4.90 5.19 7.08
C TYR A 50 5.72 6.20 7.86
N THR A 51 6.28 7.16 7.14
CA THR A 51 6.81 8.40 7.70
C THR A 51 6.05 9.57 7.07
N PRO A 52 6.24 10.82 7.55
CA PRO A 52 5.71 11.99 6.85
C PRO A 52 6.15 12.11 5.39
N ASP A 53 7.19 11.38 4.97
CA ASP A 53 7.86 11.49 3.66
C ASP A 53 7.67 10.26 2.76
N ASN A 54 7.41 9.09 3.33
CA ASN A 54 7.24 7.87 2.54
C ASN A 54 6.25 6.87 3.12
N PHE A 55 5.72 6.05 2.22
CA PHE A 55 4.94 4.85 2.53
C PHE A 55 5.71 3.64 2.02
N ARG A 56 5.94 2.69 2.92
CA ARG A 56 6.52 1.39 2.61
C ARG A 56 5.49 0.31 2.85
N ILE A 57 5.24 -0.52 1.83
CA ILE A 57 4.47 -1.74 1.96
C ILE A 57 5.33 -2.93 1.57
N GLN A 58 5.26 -3.98 2.38
CA GLN A 58 5.97 -5.22 2.17
C GLN A 58 4.96 -6.35 1.98
N LEU A 59 4.81 -6.80 0.74
CA LEU A 59 3.96 -7.92 0.37
C LEU A 59 4.74 -9.22 0.56
N MET A 60 4.18 -10.16 1.32
CA MET A 60 4.80 -11.45 1.63
C MET A 60 4.16 -12.55 0.81
N ASP A 61 4.95 -13.16 -0.08
CA ASP A 61 4.59 -14.41 -0.72
C ASP A 61 5.05 -15.58 0.16
N SER A 62 4.18 -16.55 0.39
CA SER A 62 4.34 -17.58 1.43
C SER A 62 5.52 -18.54 1.19
N ALA A 63 6.10 -18.55 -0.01
CA ALA A 63 7.04 -19.58 -0.44
C ALA A 63 8.48 -19.13 -0.72
N CYS A 64 8.76 -17.83 -0.91
CA CYS A 64 10.12 -17.43 -1.32
C CYS A 64 10.46 -15.97 -1.11
N CYS A 65 9.52 -15.06 -1.36
CA CYS A 65 9.93 -13.73 -1.77
C CYS A 65 9.09 -12.63 -1.11
N ARG A 66 9.76 -11.51 -0.82
CA ARG A 66 9.13 -10.30 -0.33
C ARG A 66 9.25 -9.22 -1.38
N VAL A 67 8.15 -8.57 -1.71
CA VAL A 67 8.13 -7.39 -2.57
C VAL A 67 7.96 -6.17 -1.68
N THR A 68 8.92 -5.24 -1.74
CA THR A 68 8.81 -3.96 -1.05
C THR A 68 8.48 -2.89 -2.07
N LEU A 69 7.35 -2.21 -1.89
CA LEU A 69 7.05 -0.98 -2.61
C LEU A 69 7.31 0.20 -1.68
N ILE A 70 7.99 1.21 -2.20
CA ILE A 70 8.26 2.47 -1.51
C ILE A 70 7.67 3.58 -2.36
N LEU A 71 6.69 4.29 -1.82
CA LEU A 71 6.10 5.48 -2.42
C LEU A 71 6.63 6.69 -1.66
N ASN A 72 7.16 7.66 -2.39
CA ASN A 72 7.64 8.93 -1.85
C ASN A 72 6.73 10.05 -2.36
N TRP A 73 6.58 11.12 -1.59
CA TRP A 73 5.64 12.20 -1.90
C TRP A 73 6.04 13.55 -1.33
#